data_AF-A0A1E5VBC5-F1
#
_entry.id   AF-A0A1E5VBC5-F1
#
_cell.length_a   1.000
_cell.length_b   1.000
_cell.length_c   1.000
_cell.angle_alpha   90.00
_cell.angle_beta   90.00
_cell.angle_gamma   90.00
#
_symmetry.space_group_name_H-M   'P 1'
#
loop_
_entity.id
_entity.type
_entity.pdbx_description
1 polymer ?
#
loop_
_entity_poly.entity_id
_entity_poly.type
_entity_poly.pdbx_seq_one_letter_code
_entity_poly.pdbx_strand_id
1 'polypeptide(L)'
;MDEPTTWVKDGVLDCDELWKLPEYGSLPRVPLEYPVVSSDDPNVVCFTVCDDHCNLDERKVWMLEVNTRSTRLRSVLPSTIHPWKAADPKIPAKLHY
;
A
#
# COMPACT_ATOMS: atom_id res chain seq x y z
N MET A 1 11.34 7.21 -34.91
CA MET A 1 10.77 8.05 -33.85
C MET A 1 9.94 7.12 -33.01
N ASP A 2 10.29 6.94 -31.75
CA ASP A 2 9.39 6.31 -30.78
C ASP A 2 8.21 7.26 -30.56
N GLU A 3 7.00 6.79 -30.85
CA GLU A 3 5.77 7.51 -30.51
C GLU A 3 5.72 7.72 -28.98
N PRO A 4 5.24 8.88 -28.51
CA PRO A 4 5.08 9.10 -27.08
C PRO A 4 4.03 8.12 -26.55
N THR A 5 4.48 7.18 -25.70
CA THR A 5 3.60 6.27 -24.99
C THR A 5 2.56 7.07 -24.23
N THR A 6 1.32 7.06 -24.73
CA THR A 6 0.21 7.77 -24.10
C THR A 6 -0.26 6.94 -22.93
N TRP A 7 -0.11 7.46 -21.71
CA TRP A 7 -0.63 6.83 -20.52
C TRP A 7 -2.15 6.77 -20.58
N VAL A 8 -2.69 5.55 -20.57
CA VAL A 8 -4.14 5.30 -20.48
C VAL A 8 -4.45 4.87 -19.06
N LYS A 9 -5.52 5.44 -18.49
CA LYS A 9 -6.02 5.02 -17.19
C LYS A 9 -6.72 3.66 -17.33
N ASP A 10 -6.13 2.63 -16.74
CA ASP A 10 -6.63 1.25 -16.83
C ASP A 10 -7.75 0.96 -15.81
N GLY A 11 -7.74 1.64 -14.66
CA GLY A 11 -8.75 1.43 -13.62
C GLY A 11 -8.71 2.45 -12.49
N VAL A 12 -9.59 2.25 -11.51
CA VAL A 12 -9.60 2.95 -10.22
C VAL A 12 -9.72 1.92 -9.13
N LEU A 13 -8.88 2.04 -8.10
CA LEU A 13 -9.05 1.29 -6.87
C LEU A 13 -9.76 2.20 -5.86
N ASP A 14 -11.01 1.88 -5.54
CA ASP A 14 -11.76 2.62 -4.53
C ASP A 14 -11.51 2.02 -3.13
N CYS A 15 -11.39 2.89 -2.12
CA CYS A 15 -11.19 2.46 -0.74
C CYS A 15 -12.38 1.65 -0.23
N ASP A 16 -13.61 2.04 -0.59
CA ASP A 16 -14.82 1.33 -0.18
C ASP A 16 -14.91 -0.07 -0.79
N GLU A 17 -14.39 -0.27 -1.99
CA GLU A 17 -14.29 -1.58 -2.62
C GLU A 17 -13.23 -2.44 -1.93
N LEU A 18 -12.08 -1.84 -1.60
CA LEU A 18 -11.01 -2.52 -0.88
C LEU A 18 -11.44 -2.94 0.53
N TRP A 19 -12.18 -2.10 1.26
CA TRP A 19 -12.65 -2.39 2.62
C TRP A 19 -13.70 -3.51 2.70
N LYS A 20 -14.38 -3.79 1.58
CA LYS A 20 -15.34 -4.91 1.48
C LYS A 20 -14.66 -6.25 1.23
N LEU A 21 -13.37 -6.23 0.87
CA LEU A 21 -12.63 -7.46 0.65
C LEU A 21 -12.52 -8.23 1.97
N PRO A 22 -12.80 -9.55 1.98
CA PRO A 22 -12.69 -10.35 3.19
C PRO A 22 -11.26 -10.34 3.75
N GLU A 23 -10.25 -10.19 2.89
CA GLU A 23 -8.83 -10.10 3.25
C GLU A 23 -8.51 -8.81 4.03
N TYR A 24 -9.29 -7.74 3.84
CA TYR A 24 -9.12 -6.49 4.58
C TYR A 24 -9.54 -6.65 6.06
N GLY A 25 -10.43 -7.60 6.35
CA GLY A 25 -10.73 -8.09 7.69
C GLY A 25 -11.05 -6.98 8.69
N SER A 26 -10.19 -6.84 9.70
CA SER A 26 -10.35 -5.92 10.83
C SER A 26 -9.43 -4.69 10.77
N LEU A 27 -8.88 -4.37 9.60
CA LEU A 27 -8.07 -3.17 9.44
C LEU A 27 -8.93 -1.90 9.59
N PRO A 28 -8.34 -0.80 10.08
CA PRO A 28 -9.06 0.46 10.20
C PRO A 28 -9.45 0.96 8.80
N ARG A 29 -10.70 1.39 8.66
CA ARG A 29 -11.27 1.92 7.41
C ARG A 29 -10.89 3.39 7.24
N VAL A 30 -9.60 3.62 7.05
CA VAL A 30 -9.00 4.94 6.87
C VAL A 30 -8.40 5.06 5.46
N PRO A 31 -8.18 6.29 4.96
CA PRO A 31 -7.52 6.49 3.67
C PRO A 31 -6.16 5.79 3.62
N LEU A 32 -5.86 5.15 2.47
CA LEU A 32 -4.56 4.55 2.23
C LEU A 32 -3.53 5.63 1.89
N GLU A 33 -2.35 5.54 2.49
CA GLU A 33 -1.27 6.52 2.35
C GLU A 33 -0.02 5.90 1.69
N TYR A 34 0.86 6.75 1.16
CA TYR A 34 2.20 6.41 0.67
C TYR A 34 2.24 5.21 -0.31
N PRO A 35 1.64 5.34 -1.52
CA PRO A 35 1.71 4.29 -2.52
C PRO A 35 3.15 4.07 -3.00
N VAL A 36 3.63 2.83 -2.94
CA VAL A 36 4.94 2.40 -3.44
C VAL A 36 4.75 1.23 -4.39
N VAL A 37 5.20 1.37 -5.64
CA VAL A 37 5.20 0.26 -6.59
C VAL A 37 6.29 -0.74 -6.20
N SER A 38 5.95 -2.03 -6.14
CA SER A 38 6.93 -3.07 -5.85
C SER A 38 7.99 -3.15 -6.95
N SER A 39 9.26 -3.31 -6.54
CA SER A 39 10.36 -3.52 -7.48
C SER A 39 10.37 -4.92 -8.08
N ASP A 40 9.75 -5.91 -7.42
CA ASP A 40 9.72 -7.30 -7.87
C ASP A 40 8.53 -7.57 -8.81
N ASP A 41 7.39 -6.92 -8.58
CA ASP A 41 6.19 -7.04 -9.41
C ASP A 41 5.56 -5.66 -9.66
N PRO A 42 5.63 -5.11 -10.89
CA PRO A 42 5.09 -3.78 -11.19
C PRO A 42 3.55 -3.71 -11.10
N ASN A 43 2.86 -4.85 -11.00
CA ASN A 43 1.42 -4.89 -10.79
C ASN A 43 1.04 -4.85 -9.30
N VAL A 44 2.01 -4.78 -8.40
CA VAL A 44 1.78 -4.69 -6.96
C VAL A 44 2.12 -3.30 -6.47
N VAL A 45 1.17 -2.67 -5.79
CA VAL A 45 1.38 -1.41 -5.09
C VAL A 45 1.17 -1.65 -3.61
N CYS A 46 2.18 -1.27 -2.84
CA CYS A 46 2.17 -1.29 -1.39
C CYS A 46 1.61 0.04 -0.87
N PHE A 47 0.64 -0.04 0.02
CA PHE A 47 0.04 1.10 0.69
C PHE A 47 0.25 0.99 2.19
N THR A 48 0.19 2.13 2.87
CA THR A 48 0.22 2.21 4.33
C THR A 48 -1.17 2.54 4.87
N VAL A 49 -1.59 1.82 5.89
CA VAL A 49 -2.80 2.11 6.67
C VAL A 49 -2.37 2.32 8.11
N CYS A 50 -2.91 3.33 8.76
CA CYS A 50 -2.48 3.71 10.09
C CYS A 50 -3.67 3.94 11.03
N ASP A 51 -3.57 3.40 12.23
CA ASP A 51 -4.58 3.67 13.26
C ASP A 51 -4.24 4.99 13.95
N ASP A 52 -4.94 6.05 13.54
CA ASP A 52 -4.77 7.41 14.08
C ASP A 52 -5.37 7.57 15.49
N HIS A 53 -6.02 6.54 16.03
CA HIS A 53 -6.59 6.59 17.38
C HIS A 53 -5.58 6.29 18.49
N CYS A 54 -4.33 5.94 18.16
CA CYS A 54 -3.29 5.62 19.14
C CYS A 54 -2.28 6.77 19.29
N ASN A 55 -1.71 6.91 20.50
CA ASN A 55 -0.57 7.80 20.73
C ASN A 55 0.56 7.50 19.73
N LEU A 56 1.39 8.50 19.40
CA LEU A 56 2.48 8.35 18.42
C LEU A 56 3.40 7.14 18.68
N ASP A 57 3.57 6.76 19.96
CA ASP A 57 4.37 5.61 20.40
C ASP A 57 3.67 4.25 20.25
N GLU A 58 2.34 4.24 20.13
CA GLU A 58 1.50 3.03 20.00
C GLU A 58 0.81 2.93 18.63
N ARG A 59 1.16 3.83 17.69
CA ARG A 59 0.54 3.91 16.37
C ARG A 59 0.78 2.60 15.62
N LYS A 60 -0.30 1.82 15.42
CA LYS A 60 -0.25 0.60 14.62
C LYS A 60 -0.29 0.97 13.16
N VAL A 61 0.69 0.48 12.43
CA VAL A 61 0.84 0.70 11.00
C VAL A 61 0.72 -0.65 10.32
N TRP A 62 -0.02 -0.72 9.22
CA TRP A 62 -0.09 -1.90 8.37
C TRP A 62 0.35 -1.53 6.96
N MET A 63 1.08 -2.44 6.34
CA MET A 63 1.42 -2.37 4.93
C MET A 63 0.50 -3.33 4.17
N LEU A 64 -0.17 -2.80 3.15
CA LEU A 64 -1.11 -3.51 2.31
C LEU A 64 -0.52 -3.68 0.93
N GLU A 65 -0.31 -4.91 0.50
CA GLU A 65 0.08 -5.18 -0.87
C GLU A 65 -1.17 -5.40 -1.71
N VAL A 66 -1.41 -4.50 -2.66
CA VAL A 66 -2.57 -4.59 -3.55
C VAL A 66 -2.09 -4.90 -4.96
N ASN A 67 -2.63 -5.96 -5.55
CA ASN A 67 -2.46 -6.24 -6.97
C ASN A 67 -3.40 -5.34 -7.77
N THR A 68 -2.86 -4.40 -8.53
CA THR A 68 -3.64 -3.38 -9.26
C THR A 68 -4.37 -3.95 -10.47
N ARG A 69 -3.80 -4.97 -11.12
CA ARG A 69 -4.41 -5.65 -12.28
C ARG A 69 -5.69 -6.43 -11.92
N SER A 70 -5.71 -7.02 -10.73
CA SER A 70 -6.85 -7.82 -10.25
C SER A 70 -7.65 -7.13 -9.14
N THR A 71 -7.25 -5.91 -8.77
CA THR A 71 -7.82 -5.10 -7.67
C THR A 71 -8.04 -5.88 -6.37
N ARG A 72 -7.07 -6.73 -6.04
CA ARG A 72 -7.14 -7.63 -4.87
C ARG A 72 -6.03 -7.37 -3.88
N LEU A 73 -6.38 -7.52 -2.60
CA LEU A 73 -5.43 -7.47 -1.50
C LEU A 73 -4.67 -8.80 -1.45
N ARG A 74 -3.35 -8.72 -1.65
CA ARG A 74 -2.45 -9.88 -1.71
C ARG A 74 -1.92 -10.23 -0.32
N SER A 75 -1.55 -9.24 0.46
CA SER A 75 -1.07 -9.44 1.83
C SER A 75 -1.29 -8.20 2.68
N VAL A 76 -1.34 -8.42 3.99
CA VAL A 76 -1.43 -7.38 5.01
C VAL A 76 -0.38 -7.69 6.06
N LEU A 77 0.59 -6.81 6.21
CA LEU A 77 1.71 -7.01 7.13
C LEU A 77 1.68 -5.92 8.20
N PRO A 78 1.73 -6.26 9.49
CA PRO A 78 1.96 -5.25 10.53
C PRO A 78 3.35 -4.66 10.32
N SER A 79 3.40 -3.35 10.11
CA SER A 79 4.64 -2.61 9.94
C SER A 79 5.16 -2.18 11.30
N THR A 80 6.40 -2.55 11.60
CA THR A 80 7.17 -2.01 12.74
C THR A 80 7.84 -0.68 12.39
N ILE A 81 7.72 -0.23 11.14
CA ILE A 81 8.35 0.98 10.62
C ILE A 81 7.39 2.13 10.85
N HIS A 82 7.79 3.09 11.70
CA HIS A 82 7.05 4.34 11.85
C HIS A 82 6.93 5.06 10.49
N PRO A 83 5.77 5.65 10.17
CA PRO A 83 5.48 6.17 8.83
C PRO A 83 6.47 7.26 8.38
N TRP A 84 7.03 8.04 9.30
CA TRP A 84 8.07 9.03 9.01
C TRP A 84 9.46 8.42 8.72
N LYS A 85 9.73 7.18 9.20
CA LYS A 85 10.92 6.42 8.80
C LYS A 85 10.72 5.75 7.46
N ALA A 86 9.50 5.32 7.11
CA ALA A 86 9.18 4.75 5.80
C ALA A 86 9.41 5.73 4.64
N ALA A 87 9.26 7.03 4.90
CA ALA A 87 9.57 8.12 3.97
C ALA A 87 11.07 8.48 3.92
N ASP A 88 11.94 7.84 4.71
CA ASP A 88 13.38 8.02 4.60
C ASP A 88 13.88 7.30 3.34
N PRO A 89 14.43 8.03 2.34
CA PRO A 89 14.94 7.44 1.10
C PRO A 89 16.11 6.46 1.31
N LYS A 90 16.59 6.29 2.55
CA LYS A 90 17.63 5.33 2.92
C LYS A 90 17.11 3.94 3.30
N ILE A 91 15.80 3.68 3.28
CA ILE A 91 15.32 2.30 3.42
C ILE A 91 15.58 1.58 2.09
N PRO A 92 16.48 0.58 2.06
CA PRO A 92 16.76 -0.14 0.84
C PRO A 92 15.49 -0.86 0.38
N ALA A 93 15.15 -0.72 -0.90
CA ALA A 93 14.02 -1.33 -1.60
C ALA A 93 14.04 -2.87 -1.65
N LYS A 94 14.71 -3.53 -0.71
CA LYS A 94 14.79 -4.98 -0.55
C LYS A 94 14.12 -5.38 0.75
N LEU A 95 12.79 -5.46 0.72
CA LEU A 95 12.05 -6.29 1.66
C LEU A 95 12.07 -7.72 1.11
N HIS A 96 13.16 -8.43 1.35
CA HIS A 96 13.16 -9.89 1.29
C HIS A 96 12.74 -10.40 2.67
N TYR A 97 11.62 -11.10 2.76
CA TYR A 97 11.28 -11.98 3.88
C TYR A 97 11.58 -13.42 3.48
#